data_AF-A0A6M0G8T5-F1
#
_entry.id   AF-A0A6M0G8T5-F1
#
_cell.length_a   1.000
_cell.length_b   1.000
_cell.length_c   1.000
_cell.angle_alpha   90.00
_cell.angle_beta   90.00
_cell.angle_gamma   90.00
#
_symmetry.space_group_name_H-M   'P 1'
#
loop_
_entity.id
_entity.type
_entity.pdbx_description
1 polymer ?
#
loop_
_entity_poly.entity_id
_entity_poly.type
_entity_poly.pdbx_seq_one_letter_code
_entity_poly.pdbx_strand_id
1 'polypeptide(L)' 'MPYEDSEEDYVTDQAGQSIAKIRPISTPTKQPRPFGLCAGEFVVPDDFDAPLPEEILSAFEGK' A
#
# COMPACT_ATOMS: atom_id res chain seq x y z
N MET A 1 -23.43 22.50 13.74
CA MET A 1 -23.15 21.29 14.52
C MET A 1 -22.24 20.41 13.65
N PRO A 2 -20.91 20.54 13.69
CA PRO A 2 -20.05 19.62 12.95
C PRO A 2 -20.01 18.27 13.66
N TYR A 3 -20.09 17.21 12.86
CA TYR A 3 -20.24 15.80 13.24
C TYR A 3 -19.02 15.29 14.03
N GLU A 4 -19.28 14.51 15.09
CA GLU A 4 -18.26 13.80 15.86
C GLU A 4 -17.68 12.67 14.99
N ASP A 5 -16.40 12.81 14.61
CA ASP A 5 -15.62 11.78 13.92
C ASP A 5 -15.32 10.68 14.95
N SER A 6 -16.01 9.54 14.85
CA SER A 6 -15.99 8.46 15.85
C SER A 6 -14.59 7.86 16.03
N GLU A 7 -14.03 8.01 17.23
CA GLU A 7 -12.70 7.58 17.66
C GLU A 7 -12.63 6.08 18.06
N GLU A 8 -12.98 5.14 17.18
CA GLU A 8 -12.95 3.71 17.54
C GLU A 8 -11.75 2.96 16.93
N ASP A 9 -11.00 2.30 17.81
CA ASP A 9 -9.94 1.35 17.45
C ASP A 9 -10.57 -0.01 17.09
N TYR A 10 -10.19 -0.58 15.96
CA TYR A 10 -10.63 -1.92 15.53
C TYR A 10 -9.47 -2.91 15.59
N VAL A 11 -9.75 -4.15 16.00
CA VAL A 11 -8.77 -5.25 16.00
C VAL A 11 -9.25 -6.33 15.04
N THR A 12 -8.41 -6.72 14.10
CA THR A 12 -8.67 -7.87 13.22
C THR A 12 -8.05 -9.12 13.79
N ASP A 13 -8.79 -10.22 13.67
CA ASP A 13 -8.40 -11.55 14.13
C ASP A 13 -8.30 -12.51 12.94
N GLN A 14 -7.31 -13.40 12.98
CA GLN A 14 -7.23 -14.55 12.09
C GLN A 14 -6.99 -15.79 12.94
N ALA A 15 -7.96 -16.72 12.92
CA ALA A 15 -7.92 -17.99 13.65
C ALA A 15 -7.74 -17.86 15.18
N GLY A 16 -8.33 -16.84 15.80
CA GLY A 16 -8.23 -16.56 17.23
C GLY A 16 -6.96 -15.80 17.63
N GLN A 17 -6.16 -15.37 16.66
CA GLN A 17 -5.01 -14.51 16.87
C GLN A 17 -5.26 -13.11 16.29
N SER A 18 -5.12 -12.09 17.15
CA SER A 18 -5.10 -10.69 16.70
C SER A 18 -3.92 -10.45 15.75
N ILE A 19 -4.22 -10.04 14.52
CA ILE A 19 -3.22 -9.84 13.44
C ILE A 19 -2.99 -8.38 13.08
N ALA A 20 -3.94 -7.48 13.36
CA ALA A 20 -3.74 -6.05 13.18
C ALA A 20 -4.67 -5.22 14.07
N LYS A 21 -4.26 -3.97 14.32
CA LYS A 21 -5.06 -2.96 15.01
C LYS A 21 -5.15 -1.71 14.14
N ILE A 22 -6.35 -1.36 13.72
CA ILE A 22 -6.67 -0.15 12.96
C ILE A 22 -7.02 0.92 13.99
N ARG A 23 -6.42 2.11 13.85
CA ARG A 23 -6.70 3.26 14.72
C ARG A 23 -6.98 4.50 13.90
N PRO A 24 -7.80 5.43 14.40
CA PRO A 24 -7.95 6.75 13.80
C PRO A 24 -6.60 7.48 13.71
N ILE A 25 -6.40 8.23 12.64
CA ILE A 25 -5.21 9.08 12.49
C ILE A 25 -5.42 10.31 13.37
N SER A 26 -4.62 10.44 14.43
CA SER A 26 -4.80 11.45 15.49
C SER A 26 -4.73 12.91 14.98
N THR A 27 -4.10 13.13 13.84
CA THR A 27 -4.05 14.44 13.18
C THR A 27 -4.24 14.27 11.67
N PRO A 28 -5.37 14.74 11.09
CA PRO A 28 -5.50 14.75 9.64
C PRO A 28 -4.40 15.65 9.06
N THR A 29 -3.55 15.08 8.21
CA THR A 29 -2.54 15.85 7.48
C THR A 29 -3.27 16.84 6.58
N LYS A 30 -3.18 18.14 6.90
CA LYS A 30 -3.80 19.21 6.08
C LYS A 30 -3.10 19.41 4.73
N GLN A 31 -1.90 18.87 4.59
CA GLN A 31 -1.13 18.95 3.34
C GLN A 31 -1.44 17.75 2.44
N PRO A 32 -1.55 17.97 1.11
CA PRO A 32 -1.62 16.88 0.15
C PRO A 32 -0.44 15.92 0.31
N ARG A 33 -0.68 14.62 0.10
CA ARG A 33 0.41 13.64 0.04
C ARG A 33 1.34 14.01 -1.13
N PRO A 34 2.66 14.04 -0.91
CA PRO A 34 3.60 14.25 -2.01
C PRO A 34 3.43 13.11 -3.02
N PHE A 35 3.43 13.45 -4.31
CA PHE A 35 3.37 12.51 -5.42
C PHE A 35 4.75 12.44 -6.11
N GLY A 36 5.01 11.36 -6.84
CA GLY A 36 6.25 11.22 -7.59
C GLY A 36 7.50 11.12 -6.72
N LEU A 37 7.43 10.38 -5.60
CA LEU A 37 8.57 10.20 -4.70
C LEU A 37 9.81 9.60 -5.39
N CYS A 38 9.60 8.83 -6.46
CA CYS A 38 10.63 8.25 -7.31
C CYS A 38 10.66 8.89 -8.72
N ALA A 39 10.23 10.15 -8.86
CA ALA A 39 10.21 10.82 -10.15
C ALA A 39 11.64 10.92 -10.73
N GLY A 40 11.83 10.39 -11.94
CA GLY A 40 13.13 10.37 -12.61
C GLY A 40 14.04 9.19 -12.24
N GLU A 41 13.65 8.35 -11.27
CA GLU A 41 14.42 7.13 -10.94
C GLU A 41 14.15 5.97 -11.91
N PHE A 42 13.03 6.05 -12.65
CA PHE A 42 12.65 5.05 -13.65
C PHE A 42 12.24 5.72 -14.96
N VAL A 43 12.77 5.20 -16.06
CA VAL A 43 12.35 5.53 -17.42
C VAL A 43 11.69 4.29 -17.99
N VAL A 44 10.43 4.42 -18.42
CA VAL A 44 9.69 3.31 -19.03
C VAL A 44 10.39 2.93 -20.35
N PRO A 45 10.85 1.69 -20.50
CA PRO A 45 11.42 1.21 -21.76
C PRO A 45 10.35 1.11 -22.87
N ASP A 46 10.76 1.19 -24.13
CA ASP A 46 9.84 1.03 -25.28
C ASP A 46 9.20 -0.37 -25.33
N ASP A 47 9.89 -1.37 -24.76
CA ASP A 47 9.47 -2.77 -24.68
C ASP A 47 8.88 -3.14 -23.32
N PHE A 48 8.32 -2.18 -22.57
CA PHE A 48 7.77 -2.43 -21.23
C PHE A 48 6.71 -3.55 -21.20
N ASP A 49 5.91 -3.69 -22.26
CA ASP A 49 4.89 -4.73 -22.38
C ASP A 49 5.43 -6.08 -22.89
N ALA A 50 6.74 -6.20 -23.10
CA ALA A 50 7.38 -7.46 -23.45
C ALA A 50 7.23 -8.47 -22.31
N PRO A 51 7.20 -9.78 -22.61
CA PRO A 51 7.17 -10.81 -21.58
C PRO A 51 8.40 -10.69 -20.66
N LEU A 52 8.19 -10.98 -19.37
CA LEU A 52 9.27 -11.03 -18.40
C LEU A 52 10.28 -12.14 -18.74
N PRO A 53 11.57 -11.99 -18.37
CA PRO A 53 12.54 -13.07 -18.47
C PRO A 53 12.09 -14.33 -17.71
N GLU A 54 12.41 -15.51 -18.25
CA GLU A 54 11.98 -16.81 -17.68
C GLU A 54 12.39 -16.99 -16.21
N GLU A 55 13.59 -16.53 -15.83
CA GLU A 55 14.07 -16.60 -14.45
C GLU A 55 13.20 -15.79 -13.48
N ILE A 56 12.71 -14.63 -13.93
CA ILE A 56 11.82 -13.77 -13.15
C ILE A 56 10.45 -14.43 -13.06
N LEU A 57 9.92 -14.93 -14.17
CA LEU A 57 8.64 -15.67 -14.18
C LEU A 57 8.68 -16.87 -13.23
N SER A 58 9.74 -17.68 -13.25
CA SER A 58 9.92 -18.81 -12.34
C SER A 58 9.87 -18.39 -10.87
N ALA A 59 10.52 -17.26 -10.54
CA ALA A 59 10.53 -16.71 -9.19
C ALA A 59 9.13 -16.27 -8.72
N PHE A 60 8.29 -15.73 -9.62
CA PHE A 60 6.89 -15.39 -9.32
C PHE A 60 6.01 -16.64 -9.18
N GLU A 61 6.24 -17.66 -10.01
CA GLU A 61 5.43 -18.88 -10.05
C GLU A 61 5.84 -19.95 -9.02
N GLY A 62 6.93 -19.72 -8.28
CA GLY A 62 7.42 -20.65 -7.26
C GLY A 62 7.95 -21.97 -7.82
N LYS A 63 8.46 -21.94 -9.06
CA LYS A 63 9.09 -23.07 -9.75
C LYS A 63 10.60 -23.08 -9.54
#